data_AF-A0A8C5P6M7-F1
#
_entry.id   AF-A0A8C5P6M7-F1
#
_cell.length_a   1.000
_cell.length_b   1.000
_cell.length_c   1.000
_cell.angle_alpha   90.00
_cell.angle_beta   90.00
_cell.angle_gamma   90.00
#
_symmetry.space_group_name_H-M   'P 1'
#
loop_
_entity.id
_entity.type
_entity.pdbx_description
1 polymer ?
#
loop_
_entity_poly.entity_id
_entity_poly.type
_entity_poly.pdbx_seq_one_letter_code
_entity_poly.pdbx_strand_id
1 'polypeptide(L)'
;MFYPTLISPVRIIGTDVTLLFPSILLFDVLMAYFRNKKLIGNKKKKKIITTSKYNIITFIPLNLFEQFHRLANIYFLFIIILQVIPAISTVPWFAIMLPLLFLLVVRGVKDLIDDIVSISLYNLHLMSKKKSFCSEKWKDIQVGDIVRLQKDDFVPADLLLLYSLEPNSLCFVETADIDGETNLKFKQASMVTHKLLCTEESMAAFDGKVTCEESNSNMHSFTGTLEWNSEKYSLDNDHILLRGCRIRNTKTCYGLVIYAGVDSKIMKNCGKVRIKKTKLDLMMNKLVVIVSTSIVNTAGNVPGAKSWKQFDYISIQYPVNSSNKLFIVMKPGFSVTWCLFCRCSINCSQNKL
;
A
#
# COMPACT_ATOMS: atom_id res chain seq x y z
N MET A 1 73.86 -5.87 38.98
CA MET A 1 74.17 -6.65 37.76
C MET A 1 72.92 -7.44 37.44
N PHE A 2 72.15 -7.23 36.37
CA PHE A 2 72.36 -6.62 35.06
C PHE A 2 71.02 -6.06 34.54
N TYR A 3 71.11 -5.06 33.67
CA TYR A 3 70.00 -4.54 32.84
C TYR A 3 69.49 -5.58 31.81
N PRO A 4 68.31 -5.35 31.21
CA PRO A 4 67.62 -6.25 30.29
C PRO A 4 67.91 -5.94 28.82
N THR A 5 67.82 -6.93 27.92
CA THR A 5 67.66 -6.68 26.47
C THR A 5 67.11 -7.89 25.69
N LEU A 6 66.16 -7.56 24.81
CA LEU A 6 65.94 -8.10 23.45
C LEU A 6 65.46 -9.55 23.25
N ILE A 7 64.14 -9.69 23.00
CA ILE A 7 63.64 -10.50 21.88
C ILE A 7 62.58 -9.68 21.11
N SER A 8 62.76 -9.67 19.81
CA SER A 8 62.16 -8.90 18.72
C SER A 8 60.67 -9.19 18.45
N PRO A 9 59.98 -8.30 17.71
CA PRO A 9 58.57 -8.48 17.35
C PRO A 9 58.41 -9.40 16.14
N VAL A 10 57.52 -10.40 16.27
CA VAL A 10 57.04 -11.20 15.13
C VAL A 10 56.05 -10.35 14.33
N ARG A 11 56.45 -10.07 13.09
CA ARG A 11 55.66 -9.45 12.03
C ARG A 11 54.67 -10.50 11.50
N ILE A 12 53.37 -10.33 11.76
CA ILE A 12 52.32 -11.04 11.01
C ILE A 12 51.75 -10.06 10.00
N ILE A 13 52.02 -10.37 8.74
CA ILE A 13 51.51 -9.73 7.54
C ILE A 13 50.10 -10.28 7.27
N GLY A 14 49.15 -9.37 7.06
CA GLY A 14 47.99 -9.53 6.17
C GLY A 14 46.89 -10.52 6.58
N THR A 15 45.72 -9.99 6.98
CA THR A 15 44.42 -10.62 6.71
C THR A 15 43.39 -9.54 6.35
N ASP A 16 43.22 -9.37 5.05
CA ASP A 16 41.98 -9.10 4.31
C ASP A 16 40.91 -8.18 4.91
N VAL A 17 40.97 -6.91 4.48
CA VAL A 17 39.88 -5.90 4.57
C VAL A 17 38.85 -6.10 3.44
N THR A 18 38.84 -7.25 2.76
CA THR A 18 38.02 -7.51 1.56
C THR A 18 36.68 -8.21 1.84
N LEU A 19 36.36 -8.56 3.10
CA LEU A 19 35.11 -9.28 3.45
C LEU A 19 33.96 -8.42 4.01
N LEU A 20 34.07 -7.08 4.00
CA LEU A 20 33.01 -6.19 4.53
C LEU A 20 32.11 -5.53 3.47
N PHE A 21 32.20 -5.95 2.20
CA PHE A 21 31.36 -5.41 1.12
C PHE A 21 30.31 -6.36 0.49
N PRO A 22 29.56 -7.20 1.24
CA PRO A 22 28.34 -7.81 0.66
C PRO A 22 27.18 -6.80 0.53
N SER A 23 27.24 -5.63 1.17
CA SER A 23 26.15 -4.63 1.16
C SER A 23 26.16 -3.73 -0.08
N ILE A 24 27.32 -3.38 -0.64
CA ILE A 24 27.42 -2.55 -1.86
C ILE A 24 27.02 -3.35 -3.10
N LEU A 25 27.43 -4.63 -3.18
CA LEU A 25 27.03 -5.49 -4.29
C LEU A 25 25.50 -5.71 -4.32
N LEU A 26 24.85 -5.82 -3.16
CA LEU A 26 23.39 -5.93 -3.08
C LEU A 26 22.71 -4.63 -3.54
N PHE A 27 23.26 -3.47 -3.20
CA PHE A 27 22.75 -2.17 -3.64
C PHE A 27 22.93 -1.98 -5.15
N ASP A 28 24.07 -2.34 -5.71
CA ASP A 28 24.34 -2.26 -7.15
C ASP A 28 23.53 -3.27 -7.96
N VAL A 29 23.31 -4.49 -7.44
CA VAL A 29 22.41 -5.49 -8.04
C VAL A 29 20.95 -5.04 -7.97
N LEU A 30 20.51 -4.42 -6.86
CA LEU A 30 19.17 -3.81 -6.75
C LEU A 30 19.02 -2.65 -7.72
N MET A 31 20.02 -1.77 -7.83
CA MET A 31 19.98 -0.62 -8.74
C MET A 31 20.09 -1.04 -10.21
N ALA A 32 20.83 -2.12 -10.52
CA ALA A 32 20.85 -2.74 -11.85
C ALA A 32 19.49 -3.39 -12.21
N TYR A 33 18.82 -4.02 -11.24
CA TYR A 33 17.44 -4.49 -11.38
C TYR A 33 16.47 -3.33 -11.64
N PHE A 34 16.65 -2.17 -10.99
CA PHE A 34 15.86 -0.97 -11.23
C PHE A 34 16.14 -0.31 -12.60
N ARG A 35 17.38 -0.33 -13.09
CA ARG A 35 17.75 0.28 -14.39
C ARG A 35 17.13 -0.46 -15.58
N ASN A 36 16.91 -1.77 -15.48
CA ASN A 36 16.33 -2.58 -16.56
C ASN A 36 14.80 -2.48 -16.71
N LYS A 37 14.07 -1.90 -15.74
CA LYS A 37 12.60 -1.78 -15.85
C LYS A 37 12.14 -0.62 -16.74
N LYS A 38 13.04 0.29 -17.15
CA LYS A 38 12.71 1.46 -17.99
C LYS A 38 12.75 1.18 -19.50
N LEU A 39 13.11 -0.03 -19.93
CA LEU A 39 13.27 -0.38 -21.35
C LEU A 39 12.44 -1.59 -21.83
N ILE A 40 11.38 -1.97 -21.12
CA ILE A 40 10.45 -3.01 -21.60
C ILE A 40 9.22 -2.35 -22.21
N GLY A 41 9.37 -1.99 -23.48
CA GLY A 41 8.46 -2.35 -24.57
C GLY A 41 6.98 -1.99 -24.44
N ASN A 42 6.54 -1.14 -25.37
CA ASN A 42 5.20 -1.16 -25.95
C ASN A 42 4.82 -2.60 -26.36
N LYS A 43 4.14 -3.32 -25.45
CA LYS A 43 3.33 -4.49 -25.77
C LYS A 43 1.91 -4.14 -25.38
N LYS A 44 0.98 -4.23 -26.34
CA LYS A 44 -0.47 -4.13 -26.11
C LYS A 44 -0.83 -5.04 -24.94
N LYS A 45 -1.04 -4.45 -23.76
CA LYS A 45 -1.37 -5.18 -22.55
C LYS A 45 -2.78 -5.74 -22.71
N LYS A 46 -2.93 -7.07 -22.59
CA LYS A 46 -4.22 -7.66 -22.22
C LYS A 46 -4.68 -6.96 -20.95
N LYS A 47 -5.86 -6.34 -21.01
CA LYS A 47 -6.37 -5.41 -20.01
C LYS A 47 -7.01 -6.18 -18.85
N ILE A 48 -6.21 -7.00 -18.19
CA ILE A 48 -6.60 -7.74 -16.99
C ILE A 48 -6.55 -6.73 -15.84
N ILE A 49 -7.70 -6.49 -15.19
CA ILE A 49 -7.74 -5.72 -13.95
C ILE A 49 -7.23 -6.64 -12.85
N THR A 50 -5.95 -6.57 -12.56
CA THR A 50 -5.45 -7.04 -11.26
C THR A 50 -5.71 -5.92 -10.26
N THR A 51 -6.83 -6.00 -9.54
CA THR A 51 -7.08 -5.18 -8.34
C THR A 51 -6.22 -5.65 -7.15
N SER A 52 -5.59 -6.83 -7.24
CA SER A 52 -4.63 -7.30 -6.24
C SER A 52 -3.43 -6.34 -6.22
N LYS A 53 -3.19 -5.70 -5.08
CA LYS A 53 -2.08 -4.77 -4.90
C LYS A 53 -0.73 -5.51 -5.03
N TYR A 54 -0.73 -6.82 -4.78
CA TYR A 54 0.44 -7.66 -4.83
C TYR A 54 0.21 -8.94 -5.67
N ASN A 55 1.26 -9.39 -6.35
CA ASN A 55 1.39 -10.76 -6.84
C ASN A 55 2.22 -11.53 -5.80
N ILE A 56 2.06 -12.85 -5.66
CA ILE A 56 2.76 -13.67 -4.63
C ILE A 56 4.28 -13.40 -4.62
N ILE A 57 4.87 -13.20 -5.79
CA ILE A 57 6.31 -12.92 -5.96
C ILE A 57 6.64 -11.43 -5.78
N THR A 58 5.72 -10.52 -6.07
CA THR A 58 5.93 -9.07 -5.88
C THR A 58 5.52 -8.58 -4.49
N PHE A 59 4.87 -9.41 -3.67
CA PHE A 59 4.41 -9.06 -2.33
C PHE A 59 5.58 -8.64 -1.45
N ILE A 60 6.58 -9.51 -1.27
CA ILE A 60 7.71 -9.27 -0.37
C ILE A 60 8.48 -7.98 -0.74
N PRO A 61 8.99 -7.80 -1.97
CA PRO A 61 9.79 -6.62 -2.30
C PRO A 61 8.99 -5.31 -2.25
N LEU A 62 7.72 -5.34 -2.64
CA LEU A 62 6.89 -4.13 -2.68
C LEU A 62 6.36 -3.74 -1.29
N ASN A 63 5.94 -4.72 -0.49
CA ASN A 63 5.53 -4.52 0.90
C ASN A 63 6.71 -4.01 1.74
N LEU A 64 7.89 -4.62 1.61
CA LEU A 64 9.09 -4.18 2.31
C LEU A 64 9.48 -2.75 1.92
N PHE A 65 9.39 -2.40 0.63
CA PHE A 65 9.62 -1.04 0.15
C PHE A 65 8.64 -0.02 0.77
N GLU A 66 7.34 -0.35 0.83
CA GLU A 66 6.34 0.52 1.48
C GLU A 66 6.61 0.69 2.98
N GLN A 67 7.04 -0.38 3.66
CA GLN A 67 7.40 -0.32 5.07
C GLN A 67 8.66 0.54 5.29
N PHE A 68 9.70 0.45 4.45
CA PHE A 68 10.91 1.28 4.56
C PHE A 68 10.74 2.70 4.06
N HIS A 69 9.67 3.06 3.34
CA HIS A 69 9.38 4.46 3.04
C HIS A 69 9.00 5.27 4.31
N ARG A 70 8.75 4.61 5.45
CA ARG A 70 8.57 5.28 6.74
C ARG A 70 9.92 5.65 7.35
N LEU A 71 10.12 6.94 7.67
CA LEU A 71 11.41 7.43 8.19
C LEU A 71 11.84 6.74 9.50
N ALA A 72 10.88 6.31 10.33
CA ALA A 72 11.18 5.53 11.53
C ALA A 72 11.87 4.20 11.24
N ASN A 73 11.44 3.48 10.20
CA ASN A 73 12.05 2.20 9.83
C ASN A 73 13.46 2.42 9.24
N ILE A 74 13.68 3.50 8.48
CA ILE A 74 15.01 3.92 8.02
C ILE A 74 15.91 4.28 9.21
N TYR A 75 15.38 4.98 10.21
CA TYR A 75 16.10 5.34 11.43
C TYR A 75 16.55 4.11 12.21
N PHE A 76 15.66 3.15 12.48
CA PHE A 76 16.04 1.92 13.16
C PHE A 76 17.06 1.12 12.36
N LEU A 77 16.91 1.04 11.04
CA LEU A 77 17.89 0.39 10.17
C LEU A 77 19.27 1.04 10.28
N PHE A 78 19.33 2.37 10.31
CA PHE A 78 20.59 3.09 10.48
C PHE A 78 21.24 2.83 11.85
N ILE A 79 20.45 2.83 12.95
CA ILE A 79 20.94 2.50 14.29
C ILE A 79 21.48 1.07 14.35
N ILE A 80 20.79 0.12 13.73
CA ILE A 80 21.24 -1.27 13.66
C ILE A 80 22.58 -1.37 12.94
N ILE A 81 22.75 -0.70 11.80
CA ILE A 81 24.02 -0.68 11.05
C ILE A 81 25.16 -0.13 11.92
N LEU A 82 24.92 0.94 12.69
CA LEU A 82 25.91 1.49 13.61
C LEU A 82 26.27 0.52 14.75
N GLN A 83 25.29 -0.26 15.25
CA GLN A 83 25.49 -1.23 16.34
C GLN A 83 26.19 -2.52 15.91
N VAL A 84 26.26 -2.81 14.61
CA VAL A 84 27.07 -3.92 14.09
C VAL A 84 28.56 -3.66 14.28
N ILE A 85 28.98 -2.39 14.33
CA ILE A 85 30.39 -2.00 14.55
C ILE A 85 30.71 -2.12 16.05
N PRO A 86 31.53 -3.09 16.49
CA PRO A 86 31.77 -3.34 17.91
C PRO A 86 32.42 -2.16 18.64
N ALA A 87 33.15 -1.31 17.91
CA ALA A 87 33.81 -0.12 18.46
C ALA A 87 32.84 1.01 18.86
N ILE A 88 31.61 1.00 18.36
CA ILE A 88 30.58 2.05 18.58
C ILE A 88 29.37 1.46 19.31
N SER A 89 29.24 0.14 19.34
CA SER A 89 28.10 -0.58 19.88
C SER A 89 28.07 -0.54 21.40
N THR A 90 26.99 0.00 21.96
CA THR A 90 26.71 0.01 23.42
C THR A 90 25.76 -1.10 23.85
N VAL A 91 25.04 -1.69 22.89
CA VAL A 91 23.99 -2.69 23.09
C VAL A 91 24.13 -3.73 21.97
N PRO A 92 23.97 -5.03 22.24
CA PRO A 92 24.02 -6.04 21.19
C PRO A 92 23.05 -5.74 20.05
N TRP A 93 23.52 -5.83 18.82
CA TRP A 93 22.76 -5.52 17.59
C TRP A 93 21.42 -6.29 17.50
N PHE A 94 21.36 -7.51 18.04
CA PHE A 94 20.15 -8.34 18.04
C PHE A 94 19.02 -7.74 18.90
N ALA A 95 19.32 -6.95 19.93
CA ALA A 95 18.32 -6.37 20.83
C ALA A 95 17.43 -5.33 20.12
N ILE A 96 17.95 -4.66 19.09
CA ILE A 96 17.18 -3.69 18.27
C ILE A 96 16.65 -4.35 16.99
N MET A 97 17.39 -5.30 16.41
CA MET A 97 16.94 -6.07 15.26
C MET A 97 15.68 -6.89 15.56
N LEU A 98 15.62 -7.57 16.71
CA LEU A 98 14.53 -8.50 17.02
C LEU A 98 13.16 -7.80 17.07
N PRO A 99 12.96 -6.67 17.79
CA PRO A 99 11.69 -5.96 17.80
C PRO A 99 11.32 -5.37 16.44
N LEU A 100 12.31 -4.86 15.68
CA LEU A 100 12.07 -4.31 14.34
C LEU A 100 11.59 -5.41 13.39
N LEU A 101 12.28 -6.55 13.36
CA LEU A 101 11.92 -7.68 12.52
C LEU A 101 10.52 -8.19 12.85
N PHE A 102 10.21 -8.38 14.13
CA PHE A 102 8.88 -8.79 14.58
C PHE A 102 7.80 -7.83 14.07
N LEU A 103 8.03 -6.53 14.21
CA LEU A 103 7.07 -5.51 13.79
C LEU A 103 6.89 -5.45 12.26
N LEU A 104 7.96 -5.63 11.47
CA LEU A 104 7.87 -5.71 10.01
C LEU A 104 7.08 -6.96 9.56
N VAL A 105 7.30 -8.09 10.23
CA VAL A 105 6.58 -9.35 9.96
C VAL A 105 5.10 -9.22 10.29
N VAL A 106 4.73 -8.73 11.49
CA VAL A 106 3.32 -8.57 11.88
C VAL A 106 2.58 -7.64 10.92
N ARG A 107 3.19 -6.51 10.55
CA ARG A 107 2.60 -5.60 9.55
C ARG A 107 2.44 -6.28 8.20
N GLY A 108 3.46 -7.00 7.74
CA GLY A 108 3.38 -7.71 6.48
C GLY A 108 2.33 -8.81 6.46
N VAL A 109 2.18 -9.59 7.53
CA VAL A 109 1.12 -10.61 7.62
C VAL A 109 -0.26 -9.97 7.58
N LYS A 110 -0.46 -8.86 8.29
CA LYS A 110 -1.72 -8.12 8.24
C LYS A 110 -2.04 -7.65 6.81
N ASP A 111 -1.07 -7.00 6.15
CA ASP A 111 -1.26 -6.50 4.79
C ASP A 111 -1.53 -7.64 3.79
N LEU A 112 -0.98 -8.83 4.04
CA LEU A 112 -1.25 -10.03 3.25
C LEU A 112 -2.68 -10.56 3.46
N ILE A 113 -3.14 -10.61 4.71
CA ILE A 113 -4.51 -11.05 5.04
C ILE A 113 -5.52 -10.10 4.38
N ASP A 114 -5.29 -8.79 4.48
CA ASP A 114 -6.17 -7.78 3.89
C ASP A 114 -6.25 -7.93 2.35
N ASP A 115 -5.14 -8.24 1.66
CA ASP A 115 -5.10 -8.47 0.21
C ASP A 115 -5.79 -9.80 -0.19
N ILE A 116 -5.63 -10.87 0.61
CA ILE A 116 -6.29 -12.17 0.35
C ILE A 116 -7.81 -12.06 0.54
N VAL A 117 -8.26 -11.41 1.61
CA VAL A 117 -9.69 -11.21 1.87
C VAL A 117 -10.31 -10.41 0.74
N SER A 118 -9.64 -9.34 0.28
CA SER A 118 -10.07 -8.57 -0.87
C SER A 118 -10.24 -9.43 -2.13
N ILE A 119 -9.35 -10.39 -2.39
CA ILE A 119 -9.45 -11.27 -3.57
C ILE A 119 -10.59 -12.31 -3.41
N SER A 120 -10.83 -12.80 -2.20
CA SER A 120 -11.76 -13.89 -1.92
C SER A 120 -13.25 -13.51 -2.00
N LEU A 121 -13.58 -12.23 -1.83
CA LEU A 121 -14.97 -11.75 -1.81
C LEU A 121 -15.64 -11.65 -3.20
N TYR A 122 -14.90 -11.92 -4.29
CA TYR A 122 -15.32 -11.67 -5.67
C TYR A 122 -15.34 -12.94 -6.54
N ASN A 123 -16.07 -13.98 -6.13
CA ASN A 123 -16.40 -15.11 -7.01
C ASN A 123 -17.67 -14.76 -7.82
N LEU A 124 -17.68 -15.04 -9.12
CA LEU A 124 -18.82 -14.74 -10.00
C LEU A 124 -19.18 -15.97 -10.86
N HIS A 125 -20.37 -15.98 -11.44
CA HIS A 125 -20.75 -16.96 -12.48
C HIS A 125 -20.68 -16.28 -13.86
N LEU A 126 -19.71 -16.69 -14.69
CA LEU A 126 -19.51 -16.20 -16.07
C LEU A 126 -20.02 -17.22 -17.08
N MET A 127 -20.56 -16.76 -18.21
CA MET A 127 -20.80 -17.64 -19.34
C MET A 127 -19.46 -17.92 -20.02
N SER A 128 -19.00 -19.17 -19.96
CA SER A 128 -17.78 -19.56 -20.68
C SER A 128 -18.06 -19.67 -22.18
N LYS A 129 -17.03 -19.49 -23.02
CA LYS A 129 -17.09 -19.69 -24.49
C LYS A 129 -17.63 -21.06 -24.94
N LYS A 130 -17.80 -22.00 -24.00
CA LYS A 130 -18.37 -23.34 -24.18
C LYS A 130 -19.89 -23.43 -24.02
N LYS A 131 -20.63 -22.30 -24.03
CA LYS A 131 -22.11 -22.24 -23.94
C LYS A 131 -22.71 -22.74 -22.62
N SER A 132 -21.93 -22.74 -21.54
CA SER A 132 -22.38 -23.07 -20.19
C SER A 132 -21.87 -22.04 -19.20
N PHE A 133 -22.70 -21.67 -18.23
CA PHE A 133 -22.28 -20.83 -17.12
C PHE A 133 -21.32 -21.59 -16.21
N CYS A 134 -20.11 -21.05 -16.04
CA CYS A 134 -19.07 -21.57 -15.16
C CYS A 134 -18.72 -20.50 -14.12
N SER A 135 -18.44 -20.90 -12.88
CA SER A 135 -17.94 -19.94 -11.90
C SER A 135 -16.52 -19.53 -12.26
N GLU A 136 -16.30 -18.23 -12.46
CA GLU A 136 -15.02 -17.63 -12.80
C GLU A 136 -14.76 -16.38 -11.92
N LYS A 137 -13.50 -15.99 -11.81
CA LYS A 137 -13.08 -14.88 -10.95
C LYS A 137 -13.23 -13.55 -11.68
N TRP A 138 -13.53 -12.47 -10.96
CA TRP A 138 -13.69 -11.13 -11.53
C TRP A 138 -12.51 -10.66 -12.40
N LYS A 139 -11.29 -11.10 -12.06
CA LYS A 139 -10.07 -10.75 -12.78
C LYS A 139 -10.03 -11.27 -14.23
N ASP A 140 -10.79 -12.32 -14.52
CA ASP A 140 -10.72 -13.03 -15.81
C ASP A 140 -11.77 -12.51 -16.81
N ILE A 141 -12.66 -11.60 -16.38
CA ILE A 141 -13.72 -10.97 -17.18
C ILE A 141 -13.13 -10.15 -18.34
N GLN A 142 -13.65 -10.38 -19.55
CA GLN A 142 -13.30 -9.63 -20.76
C GLN A 142 -14.52 -8.95 -21.38
N VAL A 143 -14.24 -7.94 -22.20
CA VAL A 143 -15.28 -7.25 -22.98
C VAL A 143 -15.92 -8.24 -23.96
N GLY A 144 -17.25 -8.27 -24.00
CA GLY A 144 -18.03 -9.21 -24.80
C GLY A 144 -18.45 -10.48 -24.06
N ASP A 145 -17.98 -10.71 -22.83
CA ASP A 145 -18.47 -11.83 -22.03
C ASP A 145 -19.88 -11.57 -21.51
N ILE A 146 -20.69 -12.63 -21.41
CA ILE A 146 -22.02 -12.58 -20.80
C ILE A 146 -21.90 -13.06 -19.35
N VAL A 147 -22.48 -12.28 -18.45
CA VAL A 147 -22.37 -12.44 -17.01
C VAL A 147 -23.75 -12.68 -16.42
N ARG A 148 -23.86 -13.67 -15.54
CA ARG A 148 -25.07 -13.90 -14.75
C ARG A 148 -24.86 -13.33 -13.34
N LEU A 149 -25.73 -12.42 -12.94
CA LEU A 149 -25.76 -11.85 -11.59
C LEU A 149 -27.02 -12.30 -10.86
N GLN A 150 -26.90 -12.56 -9.57
CA GLN A 150 -27.99 -12.90 -8.68
C GLN A 150 -28.37 -11.71 -7.78
N LYS A 151 -29.47 -11.86 -7.04
CA LYS A 151 -29.87 -10.87 -6.03
C LYS A 151 -28.73 -10.64 -5.05
N ASP A 152 -28.50 -9.37 -4.72
CA ASP A 152 -27.50 -8.87 -3.77
C ASP A 152 -26.03 -8.98 -4.24
N ASP A 153 -25.78 -9.42 -5.48
CA ASP A 153 -24.45 -9.42 -6.10
C ASP A 153 -23.99 -8.01 -6.49
N PHE A 154 -22.67 -7.82 -6.44
CA PHE A 154 -22.03 -6.63 -6.99
C PHE A 154 -21.78 -6.77 -8.49
N VAL A 155 -22.01 -5.69 -9.22
CA VAL A 155 -21.74 -5.59 -10.65
C VAL A 155 -20.21 -5.46 -10.88
N PRO A 156 -19.56 -6.40 -11.58
CA PRO A 156 -18.09 -6.49 -11.64
C PRO A 156 -17.42 -5.53 -12.65
N ALA A 157 -18.14 -5.18 -13.71
CA ALA A 157 -17.71 -4.35 -14.83
C ALA A 157 -18.92 -3.55 -15.33
N ASP A 158 -18.76 -2.59 -16.23
CA ASP A 158 -19.93 -1.92 -16.77
C ASP A 158 -20.62 -2.86 -17.77
N LEU A 159 -21.86 -3.26 -17.45
CA LEU A 159 -22.62 -4.28 -18.17
C LEU A 159 -23.81 -3.65 -18.90
N LEU A 160 -24.04 -4.05 -20.14
CA LEU A 160 -25.33 -3.84 -20.81
C LEU A 160 -26.32 -4.91 -20.34
N LEU A 161 -27.44 -4.50 -19.75
CA LEU A 161 -28.50 -5.40 -19.29
C LEU A 161 -29.21 -6.04 -20.50
N LEU A 162 -29.09 -7.36 -20.65
CA LEU A 162 -29.69 -8.12 -21.73
C LEU A 162 -31.06 -8.69 -21.34
N TYR A 163 -31.15 -9.26 -20.14
CA TYR A 163 -32.36 -9.91 -19.64
C TYR A 163 -32.38 -9.86 -18.11
N SER A 164 -33.57 -9.71 -17.54
CA SER A 164 -33.83 -9.89 -16.12
C SER A 164 -35.06 -10.77 -15.95
N LEU A 165 -35.08 -11.55 -14.87
CA LEU A 165 -36.19 -12.46 -14.56
C LEU A 165 -37.46 -11.72 -14.10
N GLU A 166 -37.34 -10.44 -13.74
CA GLU A 166 -38.47 -9.60 -13.35
C GLU A 166 -39.30 -9.17 -14.58
N PRO A 167 -40.60 -8.80 -14.39
CA PRO A 167 -41.45 -8.37 -15.50
C PRO A 167 -40.84 -7.19 -16.27
N ASN A 168 -40.99 -7.22 -17.60
CA ASN A 168 -40.43 -6.22 -18.53
C ASN A 168 -38.89 -6.07 -18.43
N SER A 169 -38.19 -7.12 -17.98
CA SER A 169 -36.74 -7.12 -17.73
C SER A 169 -36.25 -5.93 -16.89
N LEU A 170 -37.04 -5.54 -15.88
CA LEU A 170 -36.60 -4.55 -14.91
C LEU A 170 -35.50 -5.12 -14.01
N CYS A 171 -34.54 -4.29 -13.66
CA CYS A 171 -33.47 -4.61 -12.73
C CYS A 171 -33.32 -3.45 -11.76
N PHE A 172 -33.42 -3.70 -10.45
CA PHE A 172 -33.19 -2.65 -9.47
C PHE A 172 -31.74 -2.68 -9.01
N VAL A 173 -31.13 -1.52 -8.94
CA VAL A 173 -29.76 -1.34 -8.51
C VAL A 173 -29.66 -0.31 -7.41
N GLU A 174 -28.85 -0.62 -6.41
CA GLU A 174 -28.43 0.31 -5.37
C GLU A 174 -27.12 0.95 -5.82
N THR A 175 -27.07 2.29 -5.81
CA THR A 175 -25.90 3.07 -6.21
C THR A 175 -25.19 3.75 -5.02
N ALA A 176 -25.55 3.38 -3.79
CA ALA A 176 -24.98 3.96 -2.57
C ALA A 176 -23.44 3.95 -2.53
N ASP A 177 -22.80 2.94 -3.12
CA ASP A 177 -21.34 2.82 -3.19
C ASP A 177 -20.68 3.73 -4.25
N ILE A 178 -21.46 4.26 -5.20
CA ILE A 178 -20.99 5.11 -6.31
C ILE A 178 -21.29 6.59 -6.04
N ASP A 179 -22.55 6.93 -5.78
CA ASP A 179 -23.04 8.31 -5.65
C ASP A 179 -23.56 8.64 -4.24
N GLY A 180 -23.62 7.65 -3.34
CA GLY A 180 -24.14 7.85 -1.97
C GLY A 180 -25.66 7.94 -1.89
N GLU A 181 -26.38 7.72 -2.99
CA GLU A 181 -27.84 7.70 -2.99
C GLU A 181 -28.35 6.36 -2.45
N THR A 182 -29.26 6.41 -1.47
CA THR A 182 -29.86 5.22 -0.84
C THR A 182 -31.08 4.69 -1.59
N ASN A 183 -31.59 5.44 -2.56
CA ASN A 183 -32.74 5.05 -3.35
C ASN A 183 -32.34 4.02 -4.39
N LEU A 184 -33.21 3.03 -4.60
CA LEU A 184 -33.05 2.07 -5.68
C LEU A 184 -33.34 2.75 -7.01
N LYS A 185 -32.42 2.63 -7.95
CA LYS A 185 -32.62 3.03 -9.35
C LYS A 185 -33.07 1.80 -10.12
N PHE A 186 -34.04 1.94 -11.02
CA PHE A 186 -34.41 0.86 -11.92
C PHE A 186 -33.66 1.02 -13.25
N LYS A 187 -33.33 -0.11 -13.86
CA LYS A 187 -32.73 -0.27 -15.18
C LYS A 187 -33.56 -1.26 -15.96
N GLN A 188 -33.59 -1.12 -17.28
CA GLN A 188 -34.46 -1.93 -18.12
C GLN A 188 -33.68 -2.47 -19.31
N ALA A 189 -33.79 -3.77 -19.55
CA ALA A 189 -33.26 -4.36 -20.77
C ALA A 189 -34.09 -3.92 -21.98
N SER A 190 -33.49 -3.97 -23.18
CA SER A 190 -34.26 -3.76 -24.40
C SER A 190 -35.40 -4.78 -24.49
N MET A 191 -36.57 -4.33 -24.94
CA MET A 191 -37.74 -5.21 -25.09
C MET A 191 -37.50 -6.36 -26.08
N VAL A 192 -36.60 -6.14 -27.03
CA VAL A 192 -36.22 -7.15 -28.03
C VAL A 192 -35.42 -8.27 -27.39
N THR A 193 -34.41 -7.92 -26.58
CA THR A 193 -33.62 -8.90 -25.85
C THR A 193 -34.46 -9.60 -24.78
N HIS A 194 -35.37 -8.88 -24.12
CA HIS A 194 -36.29 -9.48 -23.15
C HIS A 194 -37.11 -10.63 -23.73
N LYS A 195 -37.63 -10.47 -24.96
CA LYS A 195 -38.50 -11.48 -25.61
C LYS A 195 -37.73 -12.68 -26.14
N LEU A 196 -36.52 -12.46 -26.66
CA LEU A 196 -35.76 -13.47 -27.39
C LEU A 196 -34.73 -14.20 -26.49
N LEU A 197 -34.26 -13.57 -25.41
CA LEU A 197 -33.20 -14.09 -24.53
C LEU A 197 -33.73 -14.69 -23.21
N CYS A 198 -34.94 -15.26 -23.22
CA CYS A 198 -35.57 -15.83 -22.03
C CYS A 198 -34.88 -17.11 -21.50
N THR A 199 -34.17 -17.85 -22.35
CA THR A 199 -33.55 -19.13 -21.98
C THR A 199 -32.03 -19.04 -22.02
N GLU A 200 -31.35 -19.87 -21.21
CA GLU A 200 -29.88 -19.92 -21.21
C GLU A 200 -29.34 -20.36 -22.58
N GLU A 201 -30.08 -21.18 -23.32
CA GLU A 201 -29.73 -21.61 -24.69
C GLU A 201 -29.79 -20.45 -25.69
N SER A 202 -30.83 -19.61 -25.65
CA SER A 202 -30.92 -18.44 -26.53
C SER A 202 -29.91 -17.37 -26.14
N MET A 203 -29.58 -17.24 -24.85
CA MET A 203 -28.46 -16.43 -24.36
C MET A 203 -27.12 -16.90 -24.93
N ALA A 204 -26.90 -18.22 -25.00
CA ALA A 204 -25.68 -18.80 -25.56
C ALA A 204 -25.60 -18.73 -27.10
N ALA A 205 -26.74 -18.56 -27.77
CA ALA A 205 -26.84 -18.35 -29.21
C ALA A 205 -26.83 -16.85 -29.60
N PHE A 206 -26.86 -15.93 -28.63
CA PHE A 206 -26.89 -14.50 -28.87
C PHE A 206 -25.64 -14.02 -29.61
N ASP A 207 -25.84 -13.39 -30.77
CA ASP A 207 -24.82 -12.92 -31.70
C ASP A 207 -25.00 -11.43 -32.05
N GLY A 208 -25.38 -10.61 -31.07
CA GLY A 208 -25.51 -9.17 -31.22
C GLY A 208 -24.17 -8.43 -31.21
N LYS A 209 -24.07 -7.35 -31.99
CA LYS A 209 -22.93 -6.42 -31.98
C LYS A 209 -23.34 -5.11 -31.34
N VAL A 210 -22.63 -4.71 -30.27
CA VAL A 210 -22.85 -3.42 -29.62
C VAL A 210 -21.77 -2.43 -30.05
N THR A 211 -22.20 -1.27 -30.54
CA THR A 211 -21.34 -0.12 -30.80
C THR A 211 -21.71 0.99 -29.82
N CYS A 212 -20.76 1.46 -29.02
CA CYS A 212 -21.01 2.50 -28.02
C CYS A 212 -19.95 3.61 -28.09
N GLU A 213 -20.20 4.69 -27.35
CA GLU A 213 -19.23 5.76 -27.13
C GLU A 213 -17.88 5.24 -26.58
N GLU A 214 -16.83 6.07 -26.61
CA GLU A 214 -15.58 5.73 -25.93
C GLU A 214 -15.74 5.80 -24.40
N SER A 215 -14.92 5.04 -23.67
CA SER A 215 -14.92 5.05 -22.20
C SER A 215 -14.65 6.47 -21.66
N ASN A 216 -15.64 7.07 -21.02
CA ASN A 216 -15.55 8.39 -20.39
C ASN A 216 -15.75 8.29 -18.86
N SER A 217 -15.54 9.39 -18.14
CA SER A 217 -15.76 9.47 -16.69
C SER A 217 -17.18 9.90 -16.31
N ASN A 218 -18.05 10.18 -17.28
CA ASN A 218 -19.43 10.60 -17.01
C ASN A 218 -20.30 9.38 -16.70
N MET A 219 -20.74 9.27 -15.46
CA MET A 219 -21.55 8.15 -14.96
C MET A 219 -23.03 8.24 -15.40
N HIS A 220 -23.51 9.43 -15.78
CA HIS A 220 -24.93 9.66 -16.07
C HIS A 220 -25.26 9.62 -17.56
N SER A 221 -24.25 9.68 -18.44
CA SER A 221 -24.45 9.55 -19.88
C SER A 221 -23.95 8.20 -20.36
N PHE A 222 -24.72 7.57 -21.22
CA PHE A 222 -24.26 6.44 -22.03
C PHE A 222 -25.08 6.44 -23.31
N THR A 223 -24.39 6.33 -24.44
CA THR A 223 -25.01 6.22 -25.76
C THR A 223 -24.38 5.07 -26.51
N GLY A 224 -25.23 4.20 -27.04
CA GLY A 224 -24.82 3.09 -27.88
C GLY A 224 -25.92 2.63 -28.82
N THR A 225 -25.59 1.62 -29.61
CA THR A 225 -26.49 0.97 -30.56
C THR A 225 -26.21 -0.52 -30.54
N LEU A 226 -27.25 -1.31 -30.31
CA LEU A 226 -27.24 -2.76 -30.48
C LEU A 226 -27.68 -3.07 -31.91
N GLU A 227 -26.80 -3.70 -32.68
CA GLU A 227 -27.11 -4.28 -33.99
C GLU A 227 -27.32 -5.78 -33.81
N TRP A 228 -28.54 -6.25 -34.05
CA TRP A 228 -28.89 -7.66 -33.91
C TRP A 228 -29.99 -8.04 -34.90
N ASN A 229 -29.86 -9.20 -35.56
CA ASN A 229 -30.77 -9.65 -36.62
C ASN A 229 -30.98 -8.61 -37.76
N SER A 230 -29.92 -7.88 -38.12
CA SER A 230 -29.95 -6.77 -39.11
C SER A 230 -30.81 -5.55 -38.70
N GLU A 231 -31.31 -5.50 -37.47
CA GLU A 231 -31.99 -4.33 -36.91
C GLU A 231 -31.07 -3.58 -35.92
N LYS A 232 -31.34 -2.28 -35.74
CA LYS A 232 -30.56 -1.41 -34.85
C LYS A 232 -31.46 -0.85 -33.76
N TYR A 233 -31.00 -0.98 -32.52
CA TYR A 233 -31.70 -0.49 -31.33
C TYR A 233 -30.82 0.49 -30.57
N SER A 234 -31.35 1.68 -30.27
CA SER A 234 -30.64 2.67 -29.47
C SER A 234 -30.52 2.21 -28.02
N LEU A 235 -29.36 2.43 -27.42
CA LEU A 235 -29.06 2.12 -26.04
C LEU A 235 -28.71 3.40 -25.28
N ASP A 236 -29.49 3.67 -24.25
CA ASP A 236 -29.29 4.79 -23.34
C ASP A 236 -28.77 4.33 -21.97
N ASN A 237 -28.51 5.28 -21.07
CA ASN A 237 -28.03 5.02 -19.71
C ASN A 237 -28.95 4.09 -18.89
N ASP A 238 -30.22 3.94 -19.26
CA ASP A 238 -31.16 3.05 -18.56
C ASP A 238 -30.94 1.57 -18.84
N HIS A 239 -30.13 1.24 -19.85
CA HIS A 239 -29.78 -0.13 -20.22
C HIS A 239 -28.46 -0.60 -19.61
N ILE A 240 -27.67 0.29 -18.98
CA ILE A 240 -26.35 -0.04 -18.43
C ILE A 240 -26.37 -0.20 -16.91
N LEU A 241 -25.67 -1.22 -16.41
CA LEU A 241 -25.35 -1.44 -15.01
C LEU A 241 -23.88 -1.06 -14.80
N LEU A 242 -23.62 -0.10 -13.92
CA LEU A 242 -22.26 0.37 -13.66
C LEU A 242 -21.53 -0.55 -12.67
N ARG A 243 -20.22 -0.66 -12.83
CA ARG A 243 -19.36 -1.36 -11.87
C ARG A 243 -19.52 -0.79 -10.46
N GLY A 244 -19.70 -1.67 -9.48
CA GLY A 244 -19.85 -1.30 -8.07
C GLY A 244 -21.31 -1.10 -7.63
N CYS A 245 -22.27 -1.05 -8.56
CA CYS A 245 -23.68 -1.14 -8.20
C CYS A 245 -23.98 -2.51 -7.58
N ARG A 246 -24.97 -2.54 -6.68
CA ARG A 246 -25.48 -3.79 -6.10
C ARG A 246 -26.85 -4.11 -6.65
N ILE A 247 -27.05 -5.34 -7.13
CA ILE A 247 -28.36 -5.80 -7.62
C ILE A 247 -29.30 -5.99 -6.43
N ARG A 248 -30.47 -5.35 -6.45
CA ARG A 248 -31.49 -5.48 -5.41
C ARG A 248 -32.82 -5.86 -6.05
N ASN A 249 -33.71 -6.49 -5.29
CA ASN A 249 -35.09 -6.80 -5.73
C ASN A 249 -35.21 -7.43 -7.13
N THR A 250 -34.17 -8.16 -7.56
CA THR A 250 -34.11 -8.82 -8.87
C THR A 250 -33.43 -10.16 -8.65
N LYS A 251 -34.15 -11.26 -8.90
CA LYS A 251 -33.64 -12.61 -8.60
C LYS A 251 -32.39 -12.97 -9.40
N THR A 252 -32.43 -12.72 -10.71
CA THR A 252 -31.32 -13.02 -11.62
C THR A 252 -31.40 -12.09 -12.81
N CYS A 253 -30.26 -11.57 -13.24
CA CYS A 253 -30.13 -10.81 -14.47
C CYS A 253 -28.88 -11.23 -15.25
N TYR A 254 -28.89 -10.96 -16.55
CA TYR A 254 -27.79 -11.24 -17.47
C TYR A 254 -27.32 -9.94 -18.09
N GLY A 255 -26.01 -9.74 -18.07
CA GLY A 255 -25.38 -8.55 -18.61
C GLY A 255 -24.23 -8.88 -19.55
N LEU A 256 -24.11 -8.13 -20.64
CA LEU A 256 -22.98 -8.16 -21.55
C LEU A 256 -21.91 -7.16 -21.10
N VAL A 257 -20.67 -7.59 -20.95
CA VAL A 257 -19.58 -6.70 -20.52
C VAL A 257 -19.23 -5.71 -21.63
N ILE A 258 -19.46 -4.41 -21.39
CA ILE A 258 -19.11 -3.32 -22.31
C ILE A 258 -17.75 -2.72 -21.93
N TYR A 259 -17.60 -2.32 -20.66
CA TYR A 259 -16.33 -1.81 -20.15
C TYR A 259 -15.84 -2.66 -18.98
N ALA A 260 -14.85 -3.49 -19.24
CA ALA A 260 -14.01 -4.07 -18.20
C ALA A 260 -12.81 -3.16 -18.04
N GLY A 261 -12.49 -2.74 -16.82
CA GLY A 261 -11.13 -2.27 -16.63
C GLY A 261 -10.88 -1.18 -15.63
N VAL A 262 -9.72 -0.60 -15.88
CA VAL A 262 -9.55 0.85 -16.03
C VAL A 262 -10.52 1.48 -17.04
N ASP A 263 -11.12 0.67 -17.93
CA ASP A 263 -12.30 0.88 -18.78
C ASP A 263 -13.53 1.46 -18.08
N SER A 264 -13.89 0.89 -16.93
CA SER A 264 -15.17 1.18 -16.29
C SER A 264 -15.27 2.66 -15.94
N LYS A 265 -16.46 3.26 -16.12
CA LYS A 265 -16.74 4.68 -15.86
C LYS A 265 -16.33 5.10 -14.45
N ILE A 266 -16.57 4.23 -13.45
CA ILE A 266 -16.15 4.47 -12.07
C ILE A 266 -14.62 4.61 -11.93
N MET A 267 -13.85 3.76 -12.61
CA MET A 267 -12.39 3.78 -12.56
C MET A 267 -11.80 4.96 -13.35
N LYS A 268 -12.51 5.44 -14.38
CA LYS A 268 -12.18 6.69 -15.08
C LYS A 268 -12.45 7.92 -14.22
N ASN A 269 -13.48 7.87 -13.37
CA ASN A 269 -13.77 8.93 -12.40
C ASN A 269 -12.87 8.85 -11.15
N CYS A 270 -12.29 7.68 -10.86
CA CYS A 270 -11.27 7.54 -9.82
C CYS A 270 -10.02 8.36 -10.20
N GLY A 271 -9.79 9.45 -9.49
CA GLY A 271 -8.55 10.20 -9.58
C GLY A 271 -7.33 9.35 -9.22
N LYS A 272 -6.12 9.85 -9.52
CA LYS A 272 -4.87 9.17 -9.14
C LYS A 272 -4.87 8.90 -7.62
N VAL A 273 -4.74 7.63 -7.25
CA VAL A 273 -4.65 7.21 -5.84
C VAL A 273 -3.50 7.94 -5.17
N ARG A 274 -3.83 8.91 -4.30
CA ARG A 274 -2.83 9.58 -3.47
C ARG A 274 -2.66 8.77 -2.19
N ILE A 275 -1.43 8.40 -1.88
CA ILE A 275 -1.08 7.70 -0.65
C ILE A 275 -1.36 8.66 0.52
N LYS A 276 -2.44 8.40 1.28
CA LYS A 276 -2.78 9.15 2.49
C LYS A 276 -1.81 8.74 3.61
N LYS A 277 -1.12 9.71 4.23
CA LYS A 277 -0.30 9.49 5.42
C LYS A 277 -1.07 9.89 6.66
N THR A 278 -0.97 9.13 7.75
CA THR A 278 -1.66 9.47 8.99
C THR A 278 -0.97 10.64 9.71
N LYS A 279 -1.71 11.37 10.54
CA LYS A 279 -1.12 12.41 11.42
C LYS A 279 -0.05 11.82 12.35
N LEU A 280 -0.27 10.58 12.81
CA LEU A 280 0.72 9.85 13.61
C LEU A 280 2.00 9.57 12.84
N ASP A 281 1.93 9.17 11.57
CA ASP A 281 3.14 8.98 10.75
C ASP A 281 3.92 10.29 10.59
N LEU A 282 3.23 11.42 10.42
CA LEU A 282 3.86 12.74 10.35
C LEU A 282 4.50 13.15 11.69
N MET A 283 3.82 12.91 12.81
CA MET A 283 4.36 13.17 14.15
C MET A 283 5.58 12.28 14.44
N MET A 284 5.51 11.00 14.11
CA MET A 284 6.61 10.05 14.28
C MET A 284 7.82 10.45 13.43
N ASN A 285 7.60 10.84 12.18
CA ASN A 285 8.66 11.37 11.31
C ASN A 285 9.32 12.62 11.91
N LYS A 286 8.54 13.51 12.53
CA LYS A 286 9.06 14.71 13.21
C LYS A 286 9.89 14.34 14.44
N LEU A 287 9.45 13.38 15.25
CA LEU A 287 10.21 12.89 16.42
C LEU A 287 11.55 12.29 15.99
N VAL A 288 11.56 11.48 14.92
CA VAL A 288 12.78 10.89 14.38
C VAL A 288 13.79 11.97 13.96
N VAL A 289 13.34 13.03 13.29
CA VAL A 289 14.20 14.16 12.92
C VAL A 289 14.76 14.86 14.16
N ILE A 290 13.93 15.11 15.18
CA ILE A 290 14.35 15.75 16.44
C ILE A 290 15.39 14.92 17.19
N VAL A 291 15.20 13.60 17.28
CA VAL A 291 16.16 12.69 17.91
C VAL A 291 17.44 12.59 17.09
N SER A 292 17.33 12.59 15.76
CA SER A 292 18.51 12.54 14.89
C SER A 292 19.35 13.82 15.02
N THR A 293 18.71 14.99 15.07
CA THR A 293 19.41 16.27 15.26
C THR A 293 19.99 16.40 16.67
N SER A 294 19.32 15.89 17.71
CA SER A 294 19.88 15.90 19.07
C SER A 294 21.12 15.03 19.19
N ILE A 295 21.14 13.84 18.57
CA ILE A 295 22.32 12.96 18.52
C ILE A 295 23.49 13.66 17.82
N VAL A 296 23.25 14.25 16.64
CA VAL A 296 24.31 14.99 15.91
C VAL A 296 24.85 16.14 16.73
N ASN A 297 23.99 16.87 17.45
CA ASN A 297 24.42 17.96 18.33
C ASN A 297 25.31 17.45 19.49
N THR A 298 24.98 16.31 20.10
CA THR A 298 25.83 15.72 21.15
C THR A 298 27.18 15.25 20.62
N ALA A 299 27.21 14.64 19.42
CA ALA A 299 28.45 14.20 18.77
C ALA A 299 29.35 15.38 18.37
N GLY A 300 28.76 16.49 17.90
CA GLY A 300 29.48 17.72 17.54
C GLY A 300 30.16 18.44 18.72
N ASN A 301 29.73 18.16 19.96
CA ASN A 301 30.36 18.70 21.17
C ASN A 301 31.50 17.81 21.73
N VAL A 302 31.72 16.62 21.18
CA VAL A 302 32.80 15.69 21.59
C VAL A 302 34.23 16.22 21.30
N PRO A 303 34.51 16.93 20.20
CA PRO A 303 35.81 17.59 20.03
C PRO A 303 36.11 18.61 21.14
N GLY A 304 35.07 19.28 21.66
CA GLY A 304 35.16 20.14 22.84
C GLY A 304 35.50 19.36 24.10
N ALA A 305 35.02 18.13 24.27
CA ALA A 305 35.27 17.33 25.46
C ALA A 305 36.76 17.00 25.71
N LYS A 306 37.61 16.98 24.67
CA LYS A 306 39.08 16.89 24.86
C LYS A 306 39.66 18.17 25.50
N SER A 307 39.03 19.32 25.27
CA SER A 307 39.36 20.61 25.88
C SER A 307 38.70 20.82 27.26
N TRP A 308 37.71 19.99 27.62
CA TRP A 308 37.00 20.05 28.91
C TRP A 308 37.56 19.10 29.97
N LYS A 309 38.74 18.49 29.76
CA LYS A 309 39.48 17.84 30.86
C LYS A 309 39.87 18.81 31.99
N GLN A 310 39.71 20.11 31.79
CA GLN A 310 40.03 21.14 32.78
C GLN A 310 38.82 21.60 33.63
N PHE A 311 37.60 21.21 33.27
CA PHE A 311 36.38 21.49 34.04
C PHE A 311 35.78 20.19 34.57
N ASP A 312 36.61 19.39 35.23
CA ASP A 312 36.10 18.30 36.05
C ASP A 312 35.55 18.91 37.36
N TYR A 313 34.24 18.71 37.55
CA TYR A 313 33.43 18.97 38.75
C TYR A 313 32.93 20.41 38.99
N ILE A 314 31.64 20.65 38.66
CA ILE A 314 30.86 21.71 39.32
C ILE A 314 30.19 21.07 40.54
N SER A 315 30.69 21.35 41.74
CA SER A 315 30.01 20.98 42.99
C SER A 315 28.95 22.03 43.32
N ILE A 316 27.68 21.65 43.32
CA ILE A 316 26.61 22.52 43.83
C ILE A 316 26.46 22.20 45.33
N GLN A 317 26.74 23.19 46.20
CA GLN A 317 26.52 23.05 47.65
C GLN A 317 25.05 23.34 47.98
N TYR A 318 24.37 22.38 48.60
CA TYR A 318 23.12 22.63 49.31
C TYR A 318 23.41 22.69 50.81
N PRO A 319 23.00 23.75 51.53
CA PRO A 319 23.16 23.80 52.98
C PRO A 319 22.13 22.87 53.64
N VAL A 320 22.59 21.80 54.30
CA VAL A 320 21.77 20.94 55.17
C VAL A 320 22.45 20.84 56.53
N ASN A 321 22.20 21.85 57.38
CA ASN A 321 22.68 21.99 58.75
C ASN A 321 24.20 21.86 59.01
N SER A 322 24.64 22.39 60.14
CA SER A 322 26.01 22.84 60.44
C SER A 322 27.12 21.78 60.48
N SER A 323 26.93 20.57 59.95
CA SER A 323 27.96 19.52 60.04
C SER A 323 28.07 18.57 58.85
N ASN A 324 27.12 18.50 57.91
CA ASN A 324 27.20 17.55 56.78
C ASN A 324 26.86 18.20 55.43
N LYS A 325 27.86 18.28 54.53
CA LYS A 325 27.68 18.70 53.14
C LYS A 325 27.51 17.46 52.26
N LEU A 326 26.37 17.34 51.56
CA LEU A 326 26.14 16.30 50.55
C LEU A 326 26.71 16.75 49.20
N PHE A 327 27.65 15.99 48.64
CA PHE A 327 28.25 16.26 47.33
C PHE A 327 27.58 15.38 46.27
N ILE A 328 26.78 15.99 45.38
CA ILE A 328 26.28 15.30 44.19
C ILE A 328 27.19 15.69 43.02
N VAL A 329 27.90 14.71 42.49
CA VAL A 329 28.82 14.86 41.36
C VAL A 329 28.10 14.43 40.07
N MET A 330 27.81 15.37 39.17
CA MET A 330 27.23 15.04 37.86
C MET A 330 28.09 15.57 36.70
N LYS A 331 28.26 14.75 35.66
CA LYS A 331 29.01 15.11 34.44
C LYS A 331 28.21 16.09 33.57
N PRO A 332 28.80 17.21 33.13
CA PRO A 332 28.07 18.33 32.50
C PRO A 332 27.50 18.04 31.10
N GLY A 333 28.14 17.17 30.31
CA GLY A 333 27.74 16.93 28.91
C GLY A 333 26.34 16.32 28.74
N PHE A 334 25.94 15.41 29.64
CA PHE A 334 24.61 14.78 29.59
C PHE A 334 23.52 15.70 30.17
N SER A 335 23.87 16.50 31.19
CA SER A 335 22.92 17.38 31.88
C SER A 335 22.46 18.55 31.01
N VAL A 336 23.33 19.14 30.18
CA VAL A 336 22.95 20.31 29.37
C VAL A 336 21.99 19.92 28.25
N THR A 337 22.24 18.81 27.56
CA THR A 337 21.37 18.33 26.48
C THR A 337 20.04 17.79 27.02
N TRP A 338 20.06 17.07 28.14
CA TRP A 338 18.85 16.58 28.79
C TRP A 338 18.00 17.71 29.37
N CYS A 339 18.62 18.71 30.03
CA CYS A 339 17.91 19.91 30.49
C CYS A 339 17.30 20.73 29.34
N LEU A 340 17.99 20.86 28.20
CA LEU A 340 17.42 21.51 27.01
C LEU A 340 16.25 20.71 26.42
N PHE A 341 16.33 19.38 26.41
CA PHE A 341 15.25 18.50 25.95
C PHE A 341 14.02 18.59 26.87
N CYS A 342 14.21 18.56 28.20
CA CYS A 342 13.14 18.78 29.18
C CYS A 342 12.54 20.19 29.06
N ARG A 343 13.34 21.23 28.84
CA ARG A 343 12.85 22.62 28.71
C ARG A 343 12.08 22.84 27.41
N CYS A 344 12.48 22.22 26.31
CA CYS A 344 11.72 22.20 25.05
C CYS A 344 10.43 21.39 25.16
N SER A 345 10.43 20.27 25.89
CA SER A 345 9.24 19.46 26.12
C SER A 345 8.20 20.17 27.01
N ILE A 346 8.66 20.88 28.04
CA ILE A 346 7.81 21.67 28.95
C ILE A 346 7.21 22.91 28.23
N ASN A 347 7.99 23.62 27.42
CA ASN A 347 7.47 24.77 26.65
C ASN A 347 6.45 24.36 25.55
N CYS A 348 6.50 23.11 25.07
CA CYS A 348 5.49 22.62 24.13
C CYS A 348 4.16 22.26 24.82
N SER A 349 4.19 21.97 26.14
CA SER A 349 2.99 21.75 26.95
C SER A 349 2.31 23.05 27.41
N GLN A 350 3.03 24.17 27.48
CA GLN A 350 2.46 25.45 27.93
C GLN A 350 1.87 26.33 26.82
N ASN A 351 2.08 26.01 25.54
CA ASN A 351 1.43 26.70 24.41
C ASN A 351 0.11 26.05 23.95
N LYS A 352 -0.51 25.25 24.82
CA LYS A 352 -1.90 24.80 24.70
C LYS A 352 -2.61 24.96 26.05
N LEU A 353 -2.80 26.21 26.45
CA LEU A 353 -3.88 26.66 27.33
C LEU A 353 -4.34 28.02 26.83
#